data_AF-A0A8S2FWP2-F1
#
_entry.id   AF-A0A8S2FWP2-F1
#
_cell.length_a   1.000
_cell.length_b   1.000
_cell.length_c   1.000
_cell.angle_alpha   90.00
_cell.angle_beta   90.00
_cell.angle_gamma   90.00
#
_symmetry.space_group_name_H-M   'P 1'
#
loop_
_entity.id
_entity.type
_entity.pdbx_description
1 polymer ?
#
loop_
_entity_poly.entity_id
_entity_poly.type
_entity_poly.pdbx_seq_one_letter_code
_entity_poly.pdbx_strand_id
1 'polypeptide(L)'
;GAIDKQIFRHVAKTAAKINLDQHLIDVVFTLFDENEDEKLSNTEFVNLMKNRLERGLQKPKDTGFMKIFAAITECAKETIF
;
A
#
# COMPACT_ATOMS: atom_id res chain seq x y z
N GLY A 1 16.21 6.36 -1.69
CA GLY A 1 16.51 6.36 -3.13
C GLY A 1 15.21 6.47 -3.90
N ALA A 2 15.15 7.34 -4.90
CA ALA A 2 13.99 7.53 -5.77
C ALA A 2 14.16 6.72 -7.06
N ILE A 3 13.05 6.20 -7.58
CA ILE A 3 12.97 5.41 -8.80
C ILE A 3 12.55 6.33 -9.93
N ASP A 4 13.35 6.36 -10.99
CA ASP A 4 13.08 7.12 -12.21
C ASP A 4 12.29 6.28 -13.23
N LYS A 5 11.59 6.93 -14.16
CA LYS A 5 10.74 6.31 -15.19
C LYS A 5 11.47 5.25 -16.01
N GLN A 6 12.76 5.47 -16.32
CA GLN A 6 13.58 4.51 -17.05
C GLN A 6 13.89 3.25 -16.23
N ILE A 7 14.20 3.43 -14.95
CA ILE A 7 14.46 2.32 -14.03
C ILE A 7 13.19 1.50 -13.85
N PHE A 8 12.05 2.18 -13.66
CA PHE A 8 10.74 1.54 -13.56
C PHE A 8 10.43 0.69 -14.80
N ARG A 9 10.69 1.21 -16.02
CA ARG A 9 10.53 0.46 -17.28
C ARG A 9 11.37 -0.81 -17.31
N HIS A 10 12.64 -0.70 -16.90
CA HIS A 10 13.55 -1.84 -16.87
C HIS A 10 13.10 -2.89 -15.84
N VAL A 11 12.74 -2.46 -14.64
CA VAL A 11 12.23 -3.34 -13.58
C VAL A 11 10.96 -4.04 -14.03
N ALA A 12 10.02 -3.35 -14.67
CA ALA A 12 8.79 -3.97 -15.14
C ALA A 12 9.03 -5.00 -16.26
N LYS A 13 10.00 -4.74 -17.15
CA LYS A 13 10.43 -5.71 -18.16
C LYS A 13 11.07 -6.94 -17.54
N THR A 14 11.88 -6.77 -16.50
CA THR A 14 12.59 -7.88 -15.84
C THR A 14 11.69 -8.67 -14.89
N ALA A 15 10.86 -8.00 -14.10
CA ALA A 15 10.01 -8.61 -13.08
C ALA A 15 8.71 -9.20 -13.65
N ALA A 16 8.05 -8.49 -14.57
CA ALA A 16 6.76 -8.89 -15.13
C ALA A 16 6.86 -9.44 -16.56
N LYS A 17 8.02 -9.34 -17.23
CA LYS A 17 8.23 -9.71 -18.64
C LYS A 17 7.30 -8.96 -19.61
N ILE A 18 6.90 -7.74 -19.24
CA ILE A 18 6.02 -6.89 -20.04
C ILE A 18 6.80 -5.66 -20.51
N ASN A 19 6.65 -5.29 -21.78
CA ASN A 19 7.12 -4.00 -22.29
C ASN A 19 6.02 -2.96 -22.03
N LEU A 20 6.25 -2.07 -21.05
CA LEU A 20 5.40 -0.90 -20.88
C LEU A 20 5.72 0.18 -21.91
N ASP A 21 4.66 0.80 -22.40
CA ASP A 21 4.73 2.00 -23.22
C ASP A 21 5.06 3.23 -22.37
N GLN A 22 5.73 4.21 -22.97
CA GLN A 22 6.19 5.43 -22.29
C GLN A 22 5.01 6.20 -21.68
N HIS A 23 3.92 6.34 -22.45
CA HIS A 23 2.73 7.04 -21.98
C HIS A 23 2.10 6.38 -20.75
N LEU A 24 2.10 5.05 -20.67
CA LEU A 24 1.59 4.33 -19.50
C LEU A 24 2.44 4.58 -18.26
N ILE A 25 3.77 4.71 -18.43
CA ILE A 25 4.67 5.05 -17.33
C ILE A 25 4.37 6.46 -16.84
N ASP A 26 4.17 7.41 -17.77
CA ASP A 26 3.83 8.79 -17.40
C ASP A 26 2.51 8.85 -16.62
N VAL A 27 1.45 8.18 -17.10
CA VAL A 27 0.16 8.13 -16.40
C VAL A 27 0.27 7.48 -15.02
N VAL A 28 1.06 6.40 -14.88
CA VAL A 28 1.30 5.76 -13.58
C VAL A 28 2.04 6.70 -12.64
N PHE A 29 3.07 7.40 -13.11
CA PHE A 29 3.78 8.37 -12.25
C PHE A 29 2.84 9.50 -11.84
N THR A 30 2.07 10.10 -12.76
CA THR A 30 1.12 11.18 -12.43
C THR A 30 0.02 10.75 -11.45
N LEU A 31 -0.39 9.48 -11.44
CA LEU A 31 -1.44 9.00 -10.54
C LEU A 31 -0.96 8.69 -9.12
N PHE A 32 0.32 8.39 -8.94
CA PHE A 32 0.86 7.83 -7.70
C PHE A 32 2.05 8.61 -7.12
N ASP A 33 2.46 9.69 -7.79
CA ASP A 33 3.35 10.71 -7.29
C ASP A 33 2.55 11.63 -6.34
N GLU A 34 2.71 11.44 -5.03
CA GLU A 34 1.99 12.21 -4.00
C GLU A 34 2.65 13.58 -3.74
N ASN A 35 3.94 13.72 -4.03
CA ASN A 35 4.73 14.90 -3.74
C ASN A 35 5.05 15.76 -4.98
N GLU A 36 4.55 15.36 -6.15
CA GLU A 36 4.73 16.02 -7.45
C GLU A 36 6.21 16.20 -7.82
N ASP A 37 7.08 15.27 -7.42
CA ASP A 37 8.52 15.34 -7.67
C ASP A 37 8.96 14.63 -8.97
N GLU A 38 7.98 14.13 -9.74
CA GLU A 38 8.11 13.31 -10.96
C GLU A 38 8.89 12.01 -10.76
N LYS A 39 9.09 11.60 -9.50
CA LYS A 39 9.80 10.38 -9.16
C LYS A 39 8.91 9.51 -8.27
N LEU A 40 9.33 8.26 -8.13
CA LEU A 40 8.67 7.32 -7.25
C LEU A 40 9.65 6.90 -6.16
N SER A 41 9.48 7.42 -4.95
CA SER A 41 10.20 6.92 -3.80
C SER A 41 9.83 5.46 -3.53
N ASN A 42 10.73 4.73 -2.85
CA ASN A 42 10.44 3.34 -2.48
C ASN A 42 9.17 3.23 -1.60
N THR A 43 8.87 4.25 -0.80
CA THR A 43 7.67 4.28 0.05
C THR A 43 6.42 4.40 -0.79
N GLU A 44 6.38 5.33 -1.74
CA GLU A 44 5.26 5.51 -2.67
C GLU A 44 5.05 4.24 -3.50
N PHE A 45 6.12 3.68 -4.06
CA PHE A 45 6.04 2.44 -4.84
C PHE A 45 5.53 1.24 -4.03
N VAL A 46 5.98 1.08 -2.78
CA VAL A 46 5.49 0.01 -1.89
C VAL A 46 4.03 0.24 -1.52
N ASN A 47 3.62 1.47 -1.23
CA ASN A 47 2.22 1.81 -0.96
C ASN A 47 1.34 1.54 -2.18
N LEU A 48 1.83 1.86 -3.38
CA LEU A 48 1.24 1.51 -4.68
C LEU A 48 0.95 0.01 -4.81
N MET A 49 1.97 -0.81 -4.55
CA MET A 49 1.87 -2.26 -4.67
C MET A 49 0.97 -2.87 -3.59
N LYS A 50 1.01 -2.32 -2.36
CA LYS A 50 0.13 -2.71 -1.26
C LYS A 50 -1.32 -2.37 -1.54
N ASN A 51 -1.62 -1.12 -1.95
CA ASN A 51 -2.97 -0.70 -2.31
C ASN A 51 -3.59 -1.60 -3.39
N ARG A 52 -2.77 -2.10 -4.33
CA ARG A 52 -3.22 -3.03 -5.37
C ARG A 52 -3.43 -4.46 -4.87
N LEU A 53 -2.58 -4.94 -3.96
CA LEU A 53 -2.76 -6.23 -3.28
C LEU A 53 -4.00 -6.21 -2.39
N GLU A 54 -4.31 -5.04 -1.83
CA GLU A 54 -5.29 -4.89 -0.77
C GLU A 54 -6.73 -4.88 -1.25
N ARG A 55 -7.09 -4.57 -2.51
CA ARG A 55 -8.46 -4.65 -3.10
C ARG A 55 -9.67 -4.39 -2.16
N GLY A 56 -9.51 -3.65 -1.06
CA GLY A 56 -10.50 -3.54 0.03
C GLY A 56 -10.60 -4.72 1.03
N LEU A 57 -9.76 -5.76 0.95
CA LEU A 57 -9.71 -6.92 1.85
C LEU A 57 -8.91 -6.72 3.15
N GLN A 58 -8.35 -5.53 3.37
CA GLN A 58 -7.66 -5.16 4.62
C GLN A 58 -8.50 -4.31 5.57
N LYS A 59 -9.81 -4.20 5.35
CA LYS A 59 -10.70 -4.06 6.50
C LYS A 59 -11.00 -5.47 6.99
N PRO A 60 -10.22 -6.08 7.91
CA PRO A 60 -10.85 -7.06 8.77
C PRO A 60 -12.05 -6.31 9.34
N LYS A 61 -13.28 -6.79 9.07
CA LYS A 61 -14.52 -6.27 9.68
C LYS A 61 -14.14 -5.72 11.04
N ASP A 62 -14.19 -4.41 11.23
CA ASP A 62 -13.62 -3.73 12.39
C ASP A 62 -14.13 -4.41 13.65
N THR A 63 -13.36 -5.38 14.13
CA THR A 63 -13.48 -5.96 15.46
C THR A 63 -12.68 -5.10 16.42
N GLY A 64 -12.36 -3.85 16.03
CA GLY A 64 -11.79 -2.83 16.89
C GLY A 64 -12.62 -2.62 18.14
N PHE A 65 -13.95 -2.56 18.00
CA PHE A 65 -14.83 -2.52 19.17
C PHE A 65 -14.92 -3.86 19.90
N MET A 66 -14.90 -5.00 19.21
CA MET A 66 -14.94 -6.31 19.87
C MET A 66 -13.71 -6.57 20.74
N LYS A 67 -12.51 -6.10 20.33
CA LYS A 67 -11.31 -6.15 21.17
C LYS A 67 -11.42 -5.25 22.39
N ILE A 68 -12.01 -4.05 22.24
CA ILE A 68 -12.26 -3.14 23.36
C ILE A 68 -13.28 -3.76 24.33
N PHE A 69 -14.38 -4.32 23.83
CA PHE A 69 -15.38 -5.01 24.66
C PHE A 69 -14.78 -6.24 25.36
N ALA A 70 -13.98 -7.05 24.66
CA ALA A 70 -13.28 -8.18 25.25
C ALA A 70 -12.37 -7.72 26.40
N ALA A 71 -11.54 -6.70 26.17
CA ALA A 71 -10.66 -6.14 27.20
C ALA A 71 -11.45 -5.60 28.41
N ILE A 72 -12.56 -4.89 28.20
CA ILE A 72 -13.42 -4.40 29.29
C ILE A 72 -14.01 -5.57 30.09
N THR A 73 -14.48 -6.62 29.41
CA THR A 73 -15.05 -7.79 30.09
C THR A 73 -14.01 -8.61 30.84
N GLU A 74 -12.77 -8.65 30.35
CA GLU A 74 -11.65 -9.31 31.02
C GLU A 74 -11.21 -8.53 32.26
N CYS A 75 -11.04 -7.20 32.16
CA CYS A 75 -10.75 -6.35 33.31
C CYS A 75 -11.87 -6.37 34.38
N ALA A 76 -13.14 -6.46 33.97
CA ALA A 76 -14.27 -6.55 34.91
C ALA A 76 -14.27 -7.88 35.69
N LYS A 77 -13.84 -8.98 35.06
CA LYS A 77 -13.71 -10.28 35.74
C LYS A 77 -12.59 -10.27 36.78
N GLU A 78 -11.47 -9.60 36.50
CA GLU A 78 -10.38 -9.45 37.47
C GLU A 78 -10.69 -8.50 38.63
N THR A 79 -11.68 -7.60 38.48
CA THR A 79 -12.05 -6.65 39.55
C THR A 79 -13.16 -7.19 40.46
N ILE A 80 -13.95 -8.16 39.99
CA ILE A 80 -15.13 -8.71 40.70
C ILE A 80 -14.79 -10.02 41.47
N PHE A 81 -13.64 -10.66 41.19
CA PHE A 81 -13.11 -11.81 41.94
C PHE A 81 -11.87 -11.45 42.75
#